data_AF-A0A842NLZ6-F1
#
_entry.id   AF-A0A842NLZ6-F1
#
_cell.length_a   1.000
_cell.length_b   1.000
_cell.length_c   1.000
_cell.angle_alpha   90.00
_cell.angle_beta   90.00
_cell.angle_gamma   90.00
#
_symmetry.space_group_name_H-M   'P 1'
#
loop_
_entity.id
_entity.type
_entity.pdbx_description
1 polymer ?
#
loop_
_entity_poly.entity_id
_entity_poly.type
_entity_poly.pdbx_seq_one_letter_code
_entity_poly.pdbx_strand_id
1 'polypeptide(L)'
;MGFRDFQDKVKRYFKFSKEEVTGILIAALVFGFIASYREWGYGAEFEFFVGLKNLINATIISLLAIIIHESAHKLFGVNRGYDVKTKIWWYGIAAAIILCIISRGHLWFFALSGMTLHHLAIQRLGKFRYGVRPIDLGIIGLAGPLANIVIATLLKTIILWFPALPINAALVHKAFLINWAVAVFNLLPIPPLDGIHIFFYSRLFYVTIFGFIAGYGLLVYFSIYSWIFAILIAGIAWLLFYIYFEKEAI
;
A
#
# COMPACT_ATOMS: atom_id res chain seq x y z
N MET A 1 4.67 14.74 21.81
CA MET A 1 5.37 15.43 20.71
C MET A 1 4.44 16.53 20.21
N GLY A 2 4.87 17.78 20.16
CA GLY A 2 4.02 18.88 19.69
C GLY A 2 3.92 18.92 18.17
N PHE A 3 2.83 19.47 17.63
CA PHE A 3 2.61 19.61 16.18
C PHE A 3 3.75 20.39 15.49
N ARG A 4 4.28 21.44 16.15
CA ARG A 4 5.41 22.23 15.64
C ARG A 4 6.72 21.42 15.54
N ASP A 5 6.96 20.52 16.49
CA ASP A 5 8.14 19.63 16.47
C ASP A 5 8.03 18.61 15.31
N PHE A 6 6.84 18.09 15.07
CA PHE A 6 6.60 17.23 13.90
C PHE A 6 6.85 17.99 12.59
N GLN A 7 6.30 19.20 12.44
CA GLN A 7 6.52 20.03 11.25
C GLN A 7 8.00 20.34 10.99
N ASP A 8 8.78 20.68 12.03
CA ASP A 8 10.22 20.92 11.88
C ASP A 8 10.94 19.65 11.40
N LYS A 9 10.62 18.48 11.97
CA LYS A 9 11.22 17.21 11.53
C LYS A 9 10.87 16.87 10.10
N VAL A 10 9.62 17.02 9.70
CA VAL A 10 9.21 16.81 8.30
C VAL A 10 10.01 17.75 7.41
N LYS A 11 10.09 19.05 7.73
CA LYS A 11 10.85 20.02 6.93
C LYS A 11 12.34 19.66 6.78
N ARG A 12 12.96 19.09 7.81
CA ARG A 12 14.40 18.75 7.80
C ARG A 12 14.71 17.40 7.13
N TYR A 13 13.88 16.38 7.41
CA TYR A 13 14.20 14.98 7.13
C TYR A 13 13.33 14.33 6.07
N PHE A 14 12.18 14.93 5.69
CA PHE A 14 11.37 14.40 4.59
C PHE A 14 12.03 14.71 3.25
N LYS A 15 12.83 13.77 2.75
CA LYS A 15 13.50 13.85 1.46
C LYS A 15 13.45 12.52 0.73
N PHE A 16 13.25 12.58 -0.57
CA PHE A 16 13.42 11.44 -1.47
C PHE A 16 14.81 11.49 -2.09
N SER A 17 15.52 10.36 -2.08
CA SER A 17 16.79 10.23 -2.80
C SER A 17 16.54 10.06 -4.30
N LYS A 18 17.58 10.26 -5.12
CA LYS A 18 17.47 10.09 -6.57
C LYS A 18 17.10 8.65 -6.93
N GLU A 19 17.65 7.68 -6.20
CA GLU A 19 17.38 6.24 -6.36
C GLU A 19 15.94 5.88 -6.00
N GLU A 20 15.37 6.52 -4.98
CA GLU A 20 13.97 6.34 -4.61
C GLU A 20 13.04 6.90 -5.70
N VAL A 21 13.34 8.10 -6.20
CA VAL A 21 12.55 8.75 -7.26
C VAL A 21 12.58 7.93 -8.54
N THR A 22 13.77 7.52 -8.99
CA THR A 22 13.89 6.67 -10.19
C THR A 22 13.15 5.35 -9.97
N GLY A 23 13.20 4.79 -8.78
CA GLY A 23 12.48 3.56 -8.47
C GLY A 23 10.97 3.68 -8.48
N ILE A 24 10.44 4.75 -7.90
CA ILE A 24 9.01 5.07 -7.92
C ILE A 24 8.53 5.24 -9.37
N LEU A 25 9.31 5.93 -10.21
CA LEU A 25 8.95 6.13 -11.62
C LEU A 25 8.92 4.82 -12.40
N ILE A 26 9.92 3.94 -12.21
CA ILE A 26 9.97 2.63 -12.86
C ILE A 26 8.80 1.75 -12.39
N ALA A 27 8.56 1.68 -11.08
CA ALA A 27 7.45 0.91 -10.52
C ALA A 27 6.09 1.42 -11.02
N ALA A 28 5.91 2.74 -11.09
CA ALA A 28 4.67 3.35 -11.59
C ALA A 28 4.41 2.99 -13.06
N LEU A 29 5.44 2.98 -13.91
CA LEU A 29 5.33 2.59 -15.31
C LEU A 29 4.98 1.11 -15.46
N VAL A 30 5.64 0.24 -14.70
CA VAL A 30 5.35 -1.21 -14.72
C VAL A 30 3.93 -1.49 -14.22
N PHE A 31 3.51 -0.88 -13.11
CA PHE A 31 2.15 -1.08 -12.59
C PHE A 31 1.09 -0.47 -13.50
N GLY A 32 1.39 0.68 -14.11
CA GLY A 32 0.55 1.27 -15.16
C GLY A 32 0.34 0.30 -16.32
N PHE A 33 1.41 -0.34 -16.80
CA PHE A 33 1.35 -1.35 -17.85
C PHE A 33 0.52 -2.57 -17.44
N ILE A 34 0.75 -3.12 -16.25
CA ILE A 34 -0.01 -4.27 -15.72
C ILE A 34 -1.50 -3.92 -15.60
N ALA A 35 -1.81 -2.74 -15.05
CA ALA A 35 -3.18 -2.29 -14.85
C ALA A 35 -3.90 -1.89 -16.15
N SER A 36 -3.18 -1.58 -17.23
CA SER A 36 -3.77 -1.26 -18.54
C SER A 36 -3.71 -2.43 -19.53
N TYR A 37 -3.12 -3.57 -19.17
CA TYR A 37 -2.85 -4.69 -20.08
C TYR A 37 -4.07 -5.17 -20.86
N ARG A 38 -5.25 -5.16 -20.23
CA ARG A 38 -6.52 -5.63 -20.84
C ARG A 38 -7.32 -4.52 -21.52
N GLU A 39 -6.88 -3.27 -21.45
CA GLU A 39 -7.66 -2.10 -21.86
C GLU A 39 -7.16 -1.47 -23.18
N TRP A 40 -6.58 -2.29 -24.07
CA TRP A 40 -6.03 -1.86 -25.36
C TRP A 40 -7.04 -1.84 -26.51
N GLY A 41 -8.33 -1.69 -26.18
CA GLY A 41 -9.44 -1.57 -27.13
C GLY A 41 -10.78 -1.99 -26.53
N TYR A 42 -11.83 -1.99 -27.34
CA TYR A 42 -13.17 -2.42 -26.93
C TYR A 42 -13.37 -3.90 -27.26
N GLY A 43 -13.40 -4.76 -26.23
CA GLY A 43 -13.62 -6.20 -26.42
C GLY A 43 -12.41 -6.88 -27.05
N ALA A 44 -12.58 -7.45 -28.26
CA ALA A 44 -11.53 -8.17 -28.99
C ALA A 44 -10.81 -7.31 -30.04
N GLU A 45 -11.30 -6.09 -30.31
CA GLU A 45 -10.69 -5.20 -31.30
C GLU A 45 -9.59 -4.35 -30.65
N PHE A 46 -8.45 -4.28 -31.34
CA PHE A 46 -7.29 -3.52 -30.87
C PHE A 46 -7.37 -2.07 -31.35
N GLU A 47 -7.35 -1.12 -30.41
CA GLU A 47 -7.30 0.31 -30.69
C GLU A 47 -6.12 0.98 -29.98
N PHE A 48 -5.12 1.36 -30.77
CA PHE A 48 -3.87 1.92 -30.24
C PHE A 48 -4.07 3.17 -29.38
N PHE A 49 -4.90 4.12 -29.83
CA PHE A 49 -5.11 5.39 -29.11
C PHE A 49 -5.84 5.20 -27.77
N VAL A 50 -6.80 4.27 -27.71
CA VAL A 50 -7.52 3.94 -26.47
C VAL A 50 -6.57 3.25 -25.49
N GLY A 51 -5.80 2.27 -25.95
CA GLY A 51 -4.79 1.59 -25.13
C GLY A 51 -3.76 2.55 -24.55
N LEU A 52 -3.22 3.45 -25.38
CA LEU A 52 -2.25 4.44 -24.95
C LEU A 52 -2.83 5.40 -23.89
N LYS A 53 -4.06 5.88 -24.08
CA LYS A 53 -4.75 6.72 -23.09
C LYS A 53 -4.93 5.99 -21.75
N ASN A 54 -5.34 4.72 -21.80
CA ASN A 54 -5.54 3.90 -20.60
C ASN A 54 -4.21 3.59 -19.88
N LEU A 55 -3.13 3.37 -20.63
CA LEU A 55 -1.78 3.20 -20.10
C LEU A 55 -1.29 4.45 -19.38
N ILE A 56 -1.44 5.62 -20.00
CA ILE A 56 -1.03 6.90 -19.39
C ILE A 56 -1.83 7.14 -18.11
N ASN A 57 -3.15 6.98 -18.16
CA ASN A 57 -4.01 7.13 -16.98
C ASN A 57 -3.63 6.16 -15.86
N ALA A 58 -3.42 4.89 -16.17
CA ALA A 58 -3.04 3.86 -15.20
C ALA A 58 -1.65 4.15 -14.59
N THR A 59 -0.71 4.64 -15.39
CA THR A 59 0.65 5.00 -14.93
C THR A 59 0.59 6.18 -13.97
N ILE A 60 -0.18 7.23 -14.28
CA ILE A 60 -0.35 8.40 -13.41
C ILE A 60 -1.01 7.99 -12.10
N ILE A 61 -2.08 7.19 -12.16
CA ILE A 61 -2.77 6.69 -10.97
C ILE A 61 -1.84 5.84 -10.10
N SER A 62 -1.07 4.95 -10.71
CA SER A 62 -0.08 4.11 -10.01
C SER A 62 1.01 4.95 -9.39
N LEU A 63 1.51 5.98 -10.09
CA LEU A 63 2.49 6.93 -9.56
C LEU A 63 1.96 7.63 -8.32
N LEU A 64 0.72 8.14 -8.36
CA LEU A 64 0.10 8.80 -7.21
C LEU A 64 -0.08 7.83 -6.03
N ALA A 65 -0.54 6.60 -6.28
CA ALA A 65 -0.70 5.58 -5.25
C ALA A 65 0.64 5.23 -4.58
N ILE A 66 1.70 5.07 -5.36
CA ILE A 66 3.05 4.79 -4.84
C ILE A 66 3.60 5.99 -4.05
N ILE A 67 3.43 7.21 -4.56
CA ILE A 67 3.90 8.42 -3.85
C ILE A 67 3.20 8.54 -2.49
N ILE A 68 1.90 8.32 -2.42
CA ILE A 68 1.14 8.36 -1.17
C ILE A 68 1.65 7.30 -0.20
N HIS A 69 1.84 6.07 -0.69
CA HIS A 69 2.35 4.95 0.09
C HIS A 69 3.73 5.24 0.71
N GLU A 70 4.70 5.64 -0.12
CA GLU A 70 6.07 5.92 0.33
C GLU A 70 6.17 7.18 1.19
N SER A 71 5.32 8.18 0.91
CA SER A 71 5.21 9.36 1.75
C SER A 71 4.71 9.01 3.15
N ALA A 72 3.74 8.10 3.27
CA ALA A 72 3.22 7.67 4.56
C ALA A 72 4.30 6.96 5.40
N HIS A 73 5.07 6.04 4.78
CA HIS A 73 6.24 5.42 5.41
C HIS A 73 7.21 6.46 5.97
N LYS A 74 7.63 7.43 5.14
CA LYS A 74 8.57 8.49 5.54
C LYS A 74 8.00 9.40 6.63
N LEU A 75 6.74 9.83 6.54
CA LEU A 75 6.12 10.70 7.53
C LEU A 75 6.06 10.02 8.91
N PHE A 76 5.65 8.75 8.97
CA PHE A 76 5.62 7.98 10.21
C PHE A 76 7.02 7.64 10.72
N GLY A 77 7.97 7.36 9.83
CA GLY A 77 9.37 7.14 10.18
C GLY A 77 9.99 8.37 10.84
N VAL A 78 9.84 9.54 10.22
CA VAL A 78 10.38 10.81 10.74
C VAL A 78 9.77 11.14 12.12
N ASN A 79 8.48 10.91 12.31
CA ASN A 79 7.82 11.06 13.61
C ASN A 79 8.45 10.15 14.69
N ARG A 80 8.87 8.94 14.32
CA ARG A 80 9.52 7.98 15.22
C ARG A 80 11.04 8.19 15.35
N GLY A 81 11.62 9.08 14.56
CA GLY A 81 13.05 9.39 14.54
C GLY A 81 13.87 8.45 13.65
N TYR A 82 13.27 7.94 12.58
CA TYR A 82 13.91 7.13 11.56
C TYR A 82 13.88 7.85 10.21
N ASP A 83 14.96 7.72 9.45
CA ASP A 83 15.00 7.99 8.02
C ASP A 83 14.64 6.69 7.28
N VAL A 84 13.56 6.72 6.51
CA VAL A 84 13.06 5.55 5.78
C VAL A 84 13.61 5.61 4.37
N LYS A 85 14.36 4.56 4.00
CA LYS A 85 14.90 4.38 2.66
C LYS A 85 14.18 3.23 1.96
N THR A 86 13.58 3.56 0.84
CA THR A 86 12.84 2.61 0.01
C THR A 86 13.78 2.03 -1.04
N LYS A 87 13.81 0.70 -1.15
CA LYS A 87 14.55 -0.02 -2.19
C LYS A 87 13.58 -0.83 -3.03
N ILE A 88 13.69 -0.69 -4.35
CA ILE A 88 12.90 -1.48 -5.29
C ILE A 88 13.24 -2.95 -5.13
N TRP A 89 12.21 -3.80 -5.11
CA TRP A 89 12.39 -5.24 -5.19
C TRP A 89 12.31 -5.69 -6.65
N TRP A 90 13.47 -5.75 -7.32
CA TRP A 90 13.55 -6.10 -8.74
C TRP A 90 12.93 -7.47 -9.07
N TYR A 91 13.11 -8.47 -8.21
CA TYR A 91 12.48 -9.78 -8.38
C TYR A 91 10.96 -9.70 -8.30
N GLY A 92 10.41 -8.83 -7.43
CA GLY A 92 8.97 -8.58 -7.35
C GLY A 92 8.42 -7.94 -8.62
N ILE A 93 9.12 -6.95 -9.18
CA ILE A 93 8.77 -6.34 -10.47
C ILE A 93 8.81 -7.37 -11.61
N ALA A 94 9.87 -8.18 -11.69
CA ALA A 94 9.98 -9.22 -12.70
C ALA A 94 8.84 -10.25 -12.58
N ALA A 95 8.57 -10.71 -11.35
CA ALA A 95 7.46 -11.61 -11.07
C ALA A 95 6.11 -10.99 -11.44
N ALA A 96 5.91 -9.69 -11.18
CA ALA A 96 4.69 -8.98 -11.53
C ALA A 96 4.42 -8.99 -13.04
N ILE A 97 5.46 -8.76 -13.86
CA ILE A 97 5.36 -8.79 -15.32
C ILE A 97 5.07 -10.22 -15.81
N ILE A 98 5.81 -11.21 -15.30
CA ILE A 98 5.62 -12.62 -15.68
C ILE A 98 4.20 -13.08 -15.34
N LEU A 99 3.72 -12.80 -14.13
CA LEU A 99 2.36 -13.14 -13.70
C LEU A 99 1.30 -12.41 -14.52
N CYS A 100 1.54 -11.16 -14.90
CA CYS A 100 0.64 -10.41 -15.78
C CYS A 100 0.50 -11.11 -17.14
N ILE A 101 1.62 -11.52 -17.76
CA ILE A 101 1.59 -12.19 -19.07
C ILE A 101 0.91 -13.56 -18.97
N ILE A 102 1.28 -14.38 -17.99
CA ILE A 102 0.72 -15.72 -17.79
C ILE A 102 -0.79 -15.65 -17.52
N SER A 103 -1.21 -14.71 -16.68
CA SER A 103 -2.63 -14.54 -16.32
C SER A 103 -3.44 -13.78 -17.37
N ARG A 104 -2.84 -13.39 -18.51
CA ARG A 104 -3.47 -12.51 -19.51
C ARG A 104 -4.01 -11.20 -18.90
N GLY A 105 -3.33 -10.69 -17.87
CA GLY A 105 -3.69 -9.48 -17.12
C GLY A 105 -4.86 -9.62 -16.15
N HIS A 106 -5.29 -10.84 -15.80
CA HIS A 106 -6.31 -11.05 -14.78
C HIS A 106 -5.78 -10.90 -13.35
N LEU A 107 -4.50 -11.22 -13.13
CA LEU A 107 -3.88 -11.14 -11.82
C LEU A 107 -2.92 -9.95 -11.79
N TRP A 108 -3.23 -8.98 -10.94
CA TRP A 108 -2.32 -7.87 -10.63
C TRP A 108 -1.43 -8.32 -9.48
N PHE A 109 -0.12 -8.09 -9.57
CA PHE A 109 0.80 -8.33 -8.46
C PHE A 109 1.60 -7.04 -8.22
N PHE A 110 1.15 -6.22 -7.27
CA PHE A 110 1.74 -4.91 -6.99
C PHE A 110 2.64 -4.95 -5.77
N ALA A 111 3.71 -5.73 -5.88
CA ALA A 111 4.81 -5.71 -4.92
C ALA A 111 5.71 -4.49 -5.20
N LEU A 112 5.58 -3.43 -4.40
CA LEU A 112 6.28 -2.16 -4.64
C LEU A 112 7.79 -2.29 -4.39
N SER A 113 8.12 -2.51 -3.12
CA SER A 113 9.42 -2.11 -2.60
C SER A 113 9.61 -2.70 -1.20
N GLY A 114 10.88 -2.81 -0.82
CA GLY A 114 11.26 -3.08 0.56
C GLY A 114 11.71 -1.78 1.24
N MET A 115 11.34 -1.62 2.50
CA MET A 115 11.74 -0.48 3.32
C MET A 115 12.93 -0.82 4.22
N THR A 116 13.82 0.15 4.42
CA THR A 116 14.95 0.06 5.36
C THR A 116 14.95 1.28 6.28
N LEU A 117 15.14 1.03 7.58
CA LEU A 117 15.12 2.08 8.60
C LEU A 117 16.54 2.46 9.03
N HIS A 118 16.87 3.74 8.87
CA HIS A 118 18.10 4.33 9.37
C HIS A 118 17.80 5.24 10.55
N HIS A 119 18.66 5.25 11.58
CA HIS A 119 18.43 6.07 12.76
C HIS A 119 18.78 7.54 12.51
N LEU A 120 17.88 8.44 12.89
CA LEU A 120 18.20 9.86 13.01
C LEU A 120 18.79 10.10 14.40
N ALA A 121 20.12 10.06 14.49
CA ALA A 121 20.87 10.11 15.77
C ALA A 121 20.38 11.23 16.69
N ILE A 122 20.21 12.45 16.17
CA ILE A 122 19.75 13.63 16.92
C ILE A 122 18.35 13.42 17.51
N GLN A 123 17.44 12.80 16.77
CA GLN A 123 16.03 12.62 17.17
C GLN A 123 15.81 11.46 18.14
N ARG A 124 16.84 10.64 18.36
CA ARG A 124 16.78 9.46 19.23
C ARG A 124 17.76 9.53 20.41
N LEU A 125 18.38 10.69 20.64
CA LEU A 125 19.15 10.94 21.87
C LEU A 125 18.29 10.67 23.10
N GLY A 126 18.78 9.84 24.02
CA GLY A 126 18.07 9.45 25.24
C GLY A 126 16.94 8.43 25.08
N LYS A 127 16.66 7.93 23.85
CA LYS A 127 15.68 6.85 23.68
C LYS A 127 16.24 5.50 24.08
N PHE A 128 15.41 4.70 24.75
CA PHE A 128 15.76 3.35 25.18
C PHE A 128 16.04 2.43 23.98
N ARG A 129 17.24 1.82 23.96
CA ARG A 129 17.85 0.98 22.91
C ARG A 129 18.23 1.72 21.63
N TYR A 130 19.50 1.54 21.23
CA TYR A 130 20.05 2.08 19.97
C TYR A 130 19.49 1.37 18.72
N GLY A 131 19.06 0.10 18.83
CA GLY A 131 18.57 -0.70 17.71
C GLY A 131 17.22 -0.27 17.13
N VAL A 132 16.91 -0.73 15.92
CA VAL A 132 15.57 -0.62 15.32
C VAL A 132 14.61 -1.47 16.15
N ARG A 133 13.54 -0.88 16.66
CA ARG A 133 12.54 -1.63 17.43
C ARG A 133 11.60 -2.33 16.46
N PRO A 134 11.32 -3.64 16.60
CA PRO A 134 10.36 -4.34 15.74
C PRO A 134 8.99 -3.67 15.70
N ILE A 135 8.58 -3.07 16.83
CA ILE A 135 7.34 -2.29 16.96
C ILE A 135 7.33 -1.07 16.03
N ASP A 136 8.43 -0.32 15.97
CA ASP A 136 8.51 0.83 15.08
C ASP A 136 8.54 0.39 13.63
N LEU A 137 9.25 -0.70 13.33
CA LEU A 137 9.32 -1.27 11.98
C LEU A 137 7.94 -1.75 11.50
N GLY A 138 7.17 -2.45 12.33
CA GLY A 138 5.82 -2.88 12.01
C GLY A 138 4.83 -1.72 11.86
N ILE A 139 4.88 -0.71 12.74
CA ILE A 139 4.00 0.47 12.66
C ILE A 139 4.31 1.31 11.42
N ILE A 140 5.60 1.52 11.12
CA ILE A 140 5.99 2.23 9.90
C ILE A 140 5.56 1.40 8.69
N GLY A 141 5.85 0.09 8.66
CA GLY A 141 5.39 -0.84 7.63
C GLY A 141 3.88 -0.80 7.38
N LEU A 142 3.07 -0.58 8.41
CA LEU A 142 1.62 -0.42 8.25
C LEU A 142 1.21 0.92 7.63
N ALA A 143 2.01 1.97 7.79
CA ALA A 143 1.64 3.33 7.38
C ALA A 143 1.38 3.43 5.87
N GLY A 144 2.22 2.79 5.05
CA GLY A 144 2.05 2.74 3.60
C GLY A 144 0.73 2.08 3.16
N PRO A 145 0.48 0.80 3.48
CA PRO A 145 -0.77 0.11 3.15
C PRO A 145 -2.00 0.83 3.69
N LEU A 146 -1.94 1.34 4.93
CA LEU A 146 -3.06 2.06 5.54
C LEU A 146 -3.39 3.35 4.78
N ALA A 147 -2.39 4.13 4.36
CA ALA A 147 -2.62 5.35 3.58
C ALA A 147 -3.35 5.06 2.27
N ASN A 148 -2.97 3.98 1.58
CA ASN A 148 -3.64 3.58 0.34
C ASN A 148 -5.08 3.11 0.57
N ILE A 149 -5.39 2.44 1.69
CA ILE A 149 -6.77 2.07 2.03
C ILE A 149 -7.62 3.28 2.36
N VAL A 150 -7.07 4.25 3.08
CA VAL A 150 -7.75 5.52 3.37
C VAL A 150 -8.09 6.23 2.06
N ILE A 151 -7.12 6.35 1.14
CA ILE A 151 -7.35 6.98 -0.16
C ILE A 151 -8.35 6.19 -1.01
N ALA A 152 -8.23 4.86 -1.07
CA ALA A 152 -9.19 4.01 -1.76
C ALA A 152 -10.61 4.24 -1.23
N THR A 153 -10.78 4.23 0.10
CA THR A 153 -12.08 4.48 0.73
C THR A 153 -12.61 5.86 0.36
N LEU A 154 -11.79 6.92 0.45
CA LEU A 154 -12.21 8.28 0.09
C LEU A 154 -12.67 8.37 -1.37
N LEU A 155 -11.90 7.79 -2.30
CA LEU A 155 -12.26 7.77 -3.72
C LEU A 155 -13.60 7.06 -3.97
N LYS A 156 -13.84 5.94 -3.30
CA LYS A 156 -15.09 5.19 -3.43
C LYS A 156 -16.28 5.93 -2.81
N THR A 157 -16.09 6.56 -1.66
CA THR A 157 -17.08 7.43 -1.02
C THR A 157 -17.46 8.60 -1.93
N ILE A 158 -16.50 9.24 -2.59
CA ILE A 158 -16.78 10.34 -3.53
C ILE A 158 -17.71 9.87 -4.66
N ILE A 159 -17.46 8.68 -5.23
CA ILE A 159 -18.34 8.11 -6.28
C ILE A 159 -19.77 7.88 -5.77
N LEU A 160 -19.91 7.33 -4.56
CA LEU A 160 -21.22 6.91 -4.04
C LEU A 160 -22.09 8.10 -3.64
N TRP A 161 -21.49 9.10 -2.97
CA TRP A 161 -22.23 10.22 -2.38
C TRP A 161 -22.35 11.43 -3.31
N PHE A 162 -21.48 11.55 -4.31
CA PHE A 162 -21.48 12.67 -5.25
C PHE A 162 -21.54 12.22 -6.72
N PRO A 163 -22.58 11.48 -7.14
CA PRO A 163 -22.70 10.97 -8.51
C PRO A 163 -22.87 12.09 -9.56
N ALA A 164 -23.27 13.29 -9.15
CA ALA A 164 -23.48 14.44 -10.03
C ALA A 164 -22.19 15.22 -10.37
N LEU A 165 -21.05 14.87 -9.77
CA LEU A 165 -19.77 15.50 -10.11
C LEU A 165 -19.34 15.08 -11.53
N PRO A 166 -18.80 16.01 -12.37
CA PRO A 166 -18.32 15.72 -13.72
C PRO A 166 -16.97 14.98 -13.70
N ILE A 167 -16.86 13.93 -12.88
CA ILE A 167 -15.67 13.13 -12.71
C ILE A 167 -15.87 11.81 -13.45
N ASN A 168 -14.85 11.38 -14.19
CA ASN A 168 -14.88 10.10 -14.88
C ASN A 168 -14.90 8.94 -13.86
N ALA A 169 -16.10 8.39 -13.62
CA ALA A 169 -16.33 7.33 -12.64
C ALA A 169 -15.46 6.08 -12.89
N ALA A 170 -15.20 5.74 -14.16
CA ALA A 170 -14.35 4.61 -14.52
C ALA A 170 -12.89 4.84 -14.08
N LEU A 171 -12.39 6.08 -14.23
CA LEU A 171 -11.03 6.44 -13.81
C LEU A 171 -10.90 6.39 -12.28
N VAL A 172 -11.88 6.92 -11.55
CA VAL A 172 -11.87 6.89 -10.07
C VAL A 172 -12.01 5.45 -9.56
N HIS A 173 -12.84 4.63 -10.21
CA HIS A 173 -12.94 3.20 -9.89
C HIS A 173 -11.61 2.48 -10.11
N LYS A 174 -10.89 2.79 -11.21
CA LYS A 174 -9.56 2.26 -11.46
C LYS A 174 -8.55 2.71 -10.40
N ALA A 175 -8.61 3.97 -9.97
CA ALA A 175 -7.79 4.48 -8.88
C ALA A 175 -8.09 3.80 -7.54
N PHE A 176 -9.35 3.50 -7.26
CA PHE A 176 -9.73 2.68 -6.12
C PHE A 176 -9.07 1.29 -6.18
N LEU A 177 -9.21 0.58 -7.31
CA LEU A 177 -8.66 -0.77 -7.46
C LEU A 177 -7.13 -0.80 -7.35
N ILE A 178 -6.43 0.17 -7.95
CA ILE A 178 -4.97 0.25 -7.88
C ILE A 178 -4.51 0.49 -6.43
N ASN A 179 -5.10 1.47 -5.73
CA ASN A 179 -4.74 1.75 -4.33
C ASN A 179 -5.02 0.54 -3.42
N TRP A 180 -6.17 -0.10 -3.61
CA TRP A 180 -6.53 -1.28 -2.84
C TRP A 180 -5.60 -2.46 -3.12
N ALA A 181 -5.31 -2.75 -4.41
CA ALA A 181 -4.38 -3.80 -4.80
C ALA A 181 -2.98 -3.55 -4.23
N VAL A 182 -2.47 -2.32 -4.33
CA VAL A 182 -1.18 -1.94 -3.74
C VAL A 182 -1.17 -2.20 -2.22
N ALA A 183 -2.24 -1.83 -1.50
CA ALA A 183 -2.29 -2.08 -0.06
C ALA A 183 -2.28 -3.57 0.27
N VAL A 184 -3.08 -4.38 -0.43
CA VAL A 184 -3.20 -5.83 -0.20
C VAL A 184 -1.88 -6.55 -0.48
N PHE A 185 -1.24 -6.27 -1.62
CA PHE A 185 -0.02 -6.96 -2.00
C PHE A 185 1.16 -6.63 -1.08
N ASN A 186 1.31 -5.38 -0.65
CA ASN A 186 2.40 -5.03 0.28
C ASN A 186 2.18 -5.57 1.70
N LEU A 187 0.97 -5.99 2.06
CA LEU A 187 0.68 -6.68 3.31
C LEU A 187 0.91 -8.19 3.28
N LEU A 188 1.29 -8.76 2.13
CA LEU A 188 1.66 -10.17 2.10
C LEU A 188 2.92 -10.40 2.96
N PRO A 189 3.00 -11.51 3.72
CA PRO A 189 4.11 -11.78 4.62
C PRO A 189 5.29 -12.39 3.84
N ILE A 190 5.76 -11.69 2.80
CA ILE A 190 6.86 -12.11 1.93
C ILE A 190 8.00 -11.09 2.07
N PRO A 191 9.23 -11.49 2.44
CA PRO A 191 10.37 -10.57 2.40
C PRO A 191 10.59 -10.08 0.96
N PRO A 192 10.70 -8.77 0.66
CA PRO A 192 10.95 -7.63 1.54
C PRO A 192 9.72 -6.72 1.81
N LEU A 193 8.50 -7.19 1.55
CA LEU A 193 7.27 -6.40 1.64
C LEU A 193 6.92 -6.02 3.07
N ASP A 194 6.14 -4.95 3.24
CA ASP A 194 5.77 -4.39 4.54
C ASP A 194 5.09 -5.38 5.50
N GLY A 195 4.30 -6.32 4.96
CA GLY A 195 3.57 -7.32 5.73
C GLY A 195 4.47 -8.19 6.62
N ILE A 196 5.71 -8.47 6.20
CA ILE A 196 6.64 -9.30 6.97
C ILE A 196 7.03 -8.62 8.28
N HIS A 197 7.19 -7.30 8.27
CA HIS A 197 7.57 -6.52 9.44
C HIS A 197 6.45 -6.47 10.48
N ILE A 198 5.21 -6.40 10.02
CA ILE A 198 4.01 -6.45 10.87
C ILE A 198 3.86 -7.84 11.48
N PHE A 199 4.05 -8.88 10.68
CA PHE A 199 3.98 -10.27 11.13
C PHE A 199 5.00 -10.59 12.24
N PHE A 200 6.27 -10.18 12.06
CA PHE A 200 7.31 -10.38 13.07
C PHE A 200 7.17 -9.47 14.29
N TYR A 201 6.45 -8.35 14.18
CA TYR A 201 6.10 -7.55 15.35
C TYR A 201 5.06 -8.26 16.22
N SER A 202 3.95 -8.68 15.63
CA SER A 202 2.91 -9.44 16.32
C SER A 202 2.03 -10.17 15.30
N ARG A 203 1.99 -11.51 15.40
CA ARG A 203 1.16 -12.37 14.55
C ARG A 203 -0.32 -12.00 14.64
N LEU A 204 -0.81 -11.78 15.86
CA LEU A 204 -2.18 -11.37 16.12
C LEU A 204 -2.51 -10.02 15.47
N PHE A 205 -1.62 -9.04 15.61
CA PHE A 205 -1.80 -7.71 15.01
C PHE A 205 -1.84 -7.79 13.48
N TYR A 206 -0.96 -8.59 12.89
CA TYR A 206 -0.95 -8.87 11.47
C TYR A 206 -2.27 -9.45 10.98
N VAL A 207 -2.80 -10.48 11.67
CA VAL A 207 -4.07 -11.11 11.31
C VAL A 207 -5.24 -10.13 11.43
N THR A 208 -5.25 -9.26 12.44
CA THR A 208 -6.28 -8.21 12.54
C THR A 208 -6.24 -7.27 11.34
N ILE A 209 -5.06 -6.80 10.95
CA ILE A 209 -4.92 -5.86 9.82
C ILE A 209 -5.27 -6.54 8.51
N PHE A 210 -4.69 -7.72 8.25
CA PHE A 210 -4.96 -8.46 7.03
C PHE A 210 -6.43 -8.85 6.93
N GLY A 211 -7.04 -9.30 8.04
CA GLY A 211 -8.46 -9.61 8.15
C GLY A 211 -9.35 -8.40 7.92
N PHE A 212 -8.98 -7.21 8.44
CA PHE A 212 -9.69 -5.96 8.17
C PHE A 212 -9.71 -5.64 6.68
N ILE A 213 -8.58 -5.82 5.99
CA ILE A 213 -8.42 -5.43 4.59
C ILE A 213 -9.07 -6.43 3.64
N ALA A 214 -8.87 -7.72 3.90
CA ALA A 214 -9.55 -8.79 3.19
C ALA A 214 -11.06 -8.70 3.39
N GLY A 215 -11.51 -8.47 4.63
CA GLY A 215 -12.92 -8.25 4.96
C GLY A 215 -13.50 -7.01 4.28
N TYR A 216 -12.77 -5.90 4.27
CA TYR A 216 -13.19 -4.70 3.55
C TYR A 216 -13.27 -4.92 2.03
N GLY A 217 -12.31 -5.64 1.44
CA GLY A 217 -12.36 -6.03 0.03
C GLY A 217 -13.55 -6.91 -0.30
N LEU A 218 -13.88 -7.86 0.56
CA LEU A 218 -15.06 -8.72 0.42
C LEU A 218 -16.36 -7.89 0.51
N LEU A 219 -16.45 -6.96 1.46
CA LEU A 219 -17.61 -6.08 1.59
C LEU A 219 -17.79 -5.18 0.36
N VAL A 220 -16.69 -4.64 -0.16
CA VAL A 220 -16.69 -3.87 -1.41
C VAL A 220 -17.21 -4.70 -2.58
N TYR A 221 -16.85 -5.99 -2.67
CA TYR A 221 -17.37 -6.89 -3.69
C TYR A 221 -18.90 -7.04 -3.61
N PHE A 222 -19.46 -7.10 -2.40
CA PHE A 222 -20.91 -7.10 -2.16
C PHE A 222 -21.54 -5.70 -2.15
N SER A 223 -20.82 -4.65 -2.57
CA SER A 223 -21.28 -3.25 -2.56
C SER A 223 -21.65 -2.70 -1.17
N ILE A 224 -21.10 -3.28 -0.10
CA ILE A 224 -21.23 -2.78 1.27
C ILE A 224 -19.97 -1.99 1.63
N TYR A 225 -20.10 -0.70 1.92
CA TYR A 225 -18.95 0.19 2.16
C TYR A 225 -18.88 0.63 3.62
N SER A 226 -18.64 -0.31 4.53
CA SER A 226 -18.62 -0.05 5.97
C SER A 226 -17.37 -0.57 6.65
N TRP A 227 -16.64 0.34 7.29
CA TRP A 227 -15.49 -0.01 8.13
C TRP A 227 -15.90 -0.76 9.40
N ILE A 228 -17.13 -0.56 9.89
CA ILE A 228 -17.63 -1.23 11.08
C ILE A 228 -17.72 -2.74 10.83
N PHE A 229 -18.31 -3.14 9.70
CA PHE A 229 -18.37 -4.55 9.33
C PHE A 229 -16.98 -5.13 9.06
N ALA A 230 -16.07 -4.35 8.46
CA ALA A 230 -14.68 -4.80 8.26
C ALA A 230 -13.95 -5.04 9.60
N ILE A 231 -14.19 -4.20 10.62
CA ILE A 231 -13.64 -4.38 11.98
C ILE A 231 -14.23 -5.63 12.64
N LEU A 232 -15.53 -5.89 12.47
CA LEU A 232 -16.16 -7.10 13.00
C LEU A 232 -15.56 -8.37 12.37
N ILE A 233 -15.36 -8.38 11.05
CA ILE A 233 -14.69 -9.48 10.34
C ILE A 233 -13.24 -9.64 10.87
N ALA A 234 -12.52 -8.54 11.06
CA ALA A 234 -11.17 -8.57 11.64
C ALA A 234 -11.15 -9.12 13.07
N GLY A 235 -12.15 -8.79 13.90
CA GLY A 235 -12.31 -9.30 15.25
C GLY A 235 -12.59 -10.81 15.28
N ILE A 236 -13.43 -11.29 14.36
CA ILE A 236 -13.68 -12.73 14.18
C ILE A 236 -12.40 -13.44 13.75
N ALA A 237 -11.68 -12.91 12.75
CA ALA A 237 -10.42 -13.48 12.28
C ALA A 237 -9.37 -13.53 13.40
N TRP A 238 -9.28 -12.48 14.21
CA TRP A 238 -8.41 -12.44 15.39
C TRP A 238 -8.77 -13.51 16.41
N LEU A 239 -10.06 -13.66 16.74
CA LEU A 239 -10.53 -14.64 17.73
C LEU A 239 -10.29 -16.07 17.26
N LEU A 240 -10.58 -16.37 15.99
CA LEU A 240 -10.30 -17.68 15.40
C LEU A 240 -8.80 -17.97 15.44
N PHE A 241 -7.97 -17.03 15.02
CA PHE A 241 -6.52 -17.23 15.03
C PHE A 241 -5.97 -17.43 16.44
N TYR A 242 -6.49 -16.67 17.41
CA TYR A 242 -6.12 -16.84 18.82
C TYR A 242 -6.46 -18.24 19.34
N ILE A 243 -7.66 -18.75 19.06
CA ILE A 243 -8.10 -20.07 19.53
C ILE A 243 -7.26 -21.20 18.91
N TYR A 244 -7.00 -21.14 17.60
CA TYR A 244 -6.36 -22.25 16.88
C TYR A 244 -4.83 -22.24 16.91
N PHE A 245 -4.18 -21.08 17.02
CA PHE A 245 -2.72 -20.98 16.87
C PHE A 245 -2.02 -20.42 18.10
N GLU A 246 -2.60 -19.44 18.79
CA GLU A 246 -1.89 -18.71 19.84
C GLU A 246 -2.17 -19.28 21.24
N LYS A 247 -3.37 -19.85 21.48
CA LYS A 247 -3.75 -20.45 22.76
C LYS A 247 -2.82 -21.60 23.18
N GLU A 248 -2.29 -22.34 22.22
CA GLU A 248 -1.37 -23.46 22.48
C GLU A 248 0.09 -23.03 22.64
N ALA A 249 0.41 -21.77 22.32
CA ALA A 249 1.78 -21.25 22.31
C ALA A 249 2.17 -20.45 23.58
N ILE A 250 1.21 -20.22 24.49
CA ILE A 250 1.38 -19.52 25.78
C ILE A 250 1.26 -20.55 26.91
#